data_AF-A0A287DAY4-F1
#
_entry.id   AF-A0A287DAY4-F1
#
_cell.length_a   1.000
_cell.length_b   1.000
_cell.length_c   1.000
_cell.angle_alpha   90.00
_cell.angle_beta   90.00
_cell.angle_gamma   90.00
#
_symmetry.space_group_name_H-M   'P 1'
#
loop_
_entity.id
_entity.type
_entity.pdbx_description
1 polymer ?
#
loop_
_entity_poly.entity_id
_entity_poly.type
_entity_poly.pdbx_seq_one_letter_code
_entity_poly.pdbx_strand_id
1 'polypeptide(L)'
;DWAYKPESSPGSRQIQLWHFILELLQKEEYQGVIAWQGDYGEFVIKDPDEVARLWGIRKCKPHMNYDKLSRALRYYYNKRILHKTKGKRFTYKFNFSKVVLVNYPLGERDGCGGKWHPLPTPMQAGPRGSGPA
;
A
#
# COMPACT_ATOMS: atom_id res chain seq x y z
N ASP A 1 -36.72 3.33 11.54
CA ASP A 1 -35.65 3.85 12.40
C ASP A 1 -34.73 2.71 12.89
N TRP A 2 -33.76 2.26 12.08
CA TRP A 2 -32.78 1.24 12.51
C TRP A 2 -31.41 1.45 11.84
N ALA A 3 -30.88 2.66 12.04
CA ALA A 3 -29.48 2.99 11.81
C ALA A 3 -29.00 2.90 10.35
N TYR A 4 -28.74 4.09 9.81
CA TYR A 4 -27.71 4.37 8.82
C TYR A 4 -26.56 3.35 8.93
N LYS A 5 -26.58 2.32 8.08
CA LYS A 5 -25.40 1.51 7.83
C LYS A 5 -24.57 2.36 6.87
N PRO A 6 -23.43 2.95 7.29
CA PRO A 6 -22.52 3.47 6.30
C PRO A 6 -22.06 2.27 5.50
N GLU A 7 -22.62 2.13 4.30
CA GLU A 7 -22.19 1.27 3.20
C GLU A 7 -20.70 1.55 2.98
N SER A 8 -19.87 0.98 3.85
CA SER A 8 -18.43 0.92 3.68
C SER A 8 -18.26 -0.08 2.56
N SER A 9 -18.05 0.42 1.34
CA SER A 9 -18.02 -0.36 0.11
C SER A 9 -17.31 -1.70 0.34
N PRO A 10 -17.77 -2.84 -0.21
CA PRO A 10 -17.22 -4.16 0.09
C PRO A 10 -15.69 -4.27 -0.02
N GLY A 11 -15.04 -3.45 -0.86
CA GLY A 11 -13.58 -3.35 -0.97
C GLY A 11 -12.88 -2.61 0.18
N SER A 12 -13.55 -1.68 0.87
CA SER A 12 -12.97 -0.88 1.97
C SER A 12 -12.54 -1.73 3.17
N ARG A 13 -13.24 -2.84 3.44
CA ARG A 13 -12.93 -3.75 4.55
C ARG A 13 -11.73 -4.64 4.28
N GLN A 14 -11.27 -4.78 3.03
CA GLN A 14 -10.12 -5.63 2.68
C GLN A 14 -8.78 -4.87 2.67
N ILE A 15 -8.80 -3.55 2.86
CA ILE A 15 -7.57 -2.75 2.91
C ILE A 15 -6.63 -3.25 4.03
N GLN A 16 -5.33 -3.26 3.70
CA GLN A 16 -4.25 -3.56 4.63
C GLN A 16 -3.72 -2.27 5.26
N LEU A 17 -3.19 -2.35 6.48
CA LEU A 17 -2.71 -1.16 7.21
C LEU A 17 -1.66 -0.38 6.43
N TRP A 18 -0.73 -1.05 5.75
CA TRP A 18 0.32 -0.36 4.99
C TRP A 18 -0.23 0.46 3.81
N HIS A 19 -1.26 -0.05 3.12
CA HIS A 19 -1.96 0.72 2.06
C HIS A 19 -2.68 1.93 2.65
N PHE A 20 -3.34 1.74 3.79
CA PHE A 20 -4.02 2.83 4.49
C PHE A 20 -3.05 3.94 4.95
N ILE A 21 -1.88 3.55 5.47
CA ILE A 21 -0.84 4.51 5.86
C ILE A 21 -0.35 5.30 4.63
N LEU A 22 -0.13 4.65 3.49
CA LEU A 22 0.22 5.34 2.24
C LEU A 22 -0.89 6.28 1.78
N GLU A 23 -2.16 5.92 1.95
CA GLU A 23 -3.29 6.78 1.61
C GLU A 23 -3.33 8.03 2.48
N LEU A 24 -3.13 7.89 3.80
CA LEU A 24 -3.07 9.05 4.70
C LEU A 24 -1.91 9.99 4.34
N LEU A 25 -0.75 9.41 4.03
CA LEU A 25 0.46 10.14 3.65
C LEU A 25 0.35 10.91 2.32
N GLN A 26 -0.65 10.61 1.48
CA GLN A 26 -0.88 11.32 0.22
C GLN A 26 -1.79 12.54 0.37
N LYS A 27 -2.56 12.64 1.47
CA LYS A 27 -3.55 13.69 1.65
C LYS A 27 -3.01 14.75 2.60
N GLU A 28 -3.04 16.00 2.15
CA GLU A 28 -2.49 17.13 2.92
C GLU A 28 -3.23 17.38 4.23
N GLU A 29 -4.53 17.06 4.30
CA GLU A 29 -5.35 17.18 5.52
C GLU A 29 -4.79 16.39 6.71
N TYR A 30 -4.05 15.30 6.47
CA TYR A 30 -3.47 14.47 7.52
C TYR A 30 -2.02 14.81 7.85
N GLN A 31 -1.41 15.84 7.24
CA GLN A 31 -0.01 16.23 7.51
C GLN A 31 0.27 16.51 9.00
N GLY A 32 -0.73 16.96 9.75
CA GLY A 32 -0.64 17.14 11.22
C GLY A 32 -0.62 15.83 12.01
N VAL A 33 -1.15 14.76 11.44
CA VAL A 33 -1.33 13.44 12.06
C VAL A 33 -0.24 12.46 11.64
N ILE A 34 0.09 12.43 10.35
CA ILE A 34 1.10 11.56 9.76
C ILE A 34 1.71 12.24 8.52
N ALA A 35 3.04 12.22 8.41
CA ALA A 35 3.72 12.91 7.32
C ALA A 35 5.01 12.21 6.90
N TRP A 36 5.38 12.40 5.63
CA TRP A 36 6.73 12.09 5.15
C TRP A 36 7.74 12.97 5.88
N GLN A 37 8.89 12.40 6.25
CA GLN A 37 9.96 13.11 6.93
C GLN A 37 11.29 12.41 6.69
N GLY A 38 12.37 13.18 6.55
CA GLY A 38 13.71 12.63 6.43
C GLY A 38 13.97 12.05 5.04
N ASP A 39 14.52 10.85 4.99
CA ASP A 39 14.88 10.18 3.74
C ASP A 39 13.65 9.75 2.93
N TYR A 40 13.86 9.44 1.64
CA TYR A 40 12.83 8.85 0.79
C TYR A 40 12.18 7.60 1.42
N GLY A 41 10.85 7.65 1.55
CA GLY A 41 10.03 6.61 2.16
C GLY A 41 10.02 6.58 3.68
N GLU A 42 10.75 7.48 4.36
CA GLU A 42 10.65 7.66 5.81
C GLU A 42 9.46 8.57 6.15
N PHE A 43 8.68 8.14 7.13
CA PHE A 43 7.51 8.87 7.61
C PHE A 43 7.44 8.82 9.13
N VAL A 44 6.76 9.81 9.70
CA VAL A 44 6.51 9.92 11.13
C VAL A 44 5.01 9.98 11.40
N ILE A 45 4.58 9.22 12.41
CA ILE A 45 3.24 9.35 12.98
C ILE A 45 3.35 10.40 14.10
N LYS A 46 2.77 11.58 13.87
CA LYS A 46 2.77 12.71 14.81
C LYS A 46 1.69 12.53 15.88
N ASP A 47 0.52 12.05 15.47
CA ASP A 47 -0.60 11.71 16.34
C ASP A 47 -0.94 10.21 16.23
N PRO A 48 -0.39 9.36 17.12
CA PRO A 48 -0.61 7.92 17.11
C PRO A 48 -2.07 7.51 17.35
N ASP A 49 -2.78 8.28 18.19
CA ASP A 49 -4.15 7.98 18.59
C ASP A 49 -5.10 8.28 17.44
N GLU A 50 -4.91 9.39 16.74
CA GLU A 50 -5.72 9.75 15.59
C GLU A 50 -5.51 8.78 14.41
N VAL A 51 -4.26 8.36 14.13
CA VAL A 51 -4.01 7.31 13.12
C VAL A 51 -4.74 6.01 13.48
N ALA A 52 -4.73 5.62 14.76
CA ALA A 52 -5.43 4.42 15.21
C ALA A 52 -6.95 4.55 15.12
N ARG A 53 -7.50 5.72 15.45
CA ARG A 53 -8.93 6.03 15.33
C ARG A 53 -9.39 5.95 13.88
N LEU A 54 -8.68 6.60 12.96
CA LEU A 54 -8.97 6.57 11.52
C LEU A 54 -8.88 5.14 10.97
N TRP A 55 -7.90 4.36 11.41
CA TRP A 55 -7.81 2.94 11.05
C TRP A 55 -8.98 2.12 11.61
N GLY A 56 -9.38 2.39 12.85
CA GLY A 56 -10.55 1.80 13.50
C GLY A 56 -11.82 2.05 12.70
N ILE A 57 -12.06 3.30 12.27
CA ILE A 57 -13.19 3.67 11.41
C ILE A 57 -13.14 2.91 10.09
N ARG A 58 -11.99 2.90 9.41
CA ARG A 58 -11.82 2.23 8.11
C ARG A 58 -12.14 0.73 8.16
N LYS A 59 -11.86 0.06 9.28
CA LYS A 59 -12.06 -1.39 9.46
C LYS A 59 -13.28 -1.74 10.30
N CYS A 60 -14.10 -0.76 10.70
CA CYS A 60 -15.20 -0.92 11.66
C CYS A 60 -14.77 -1.63 12.97
N LYS A 61 -13.63 -1.21 13.53
CA LYS A 61 -13.03 -1.72 14.78
C LYS A 61 -13.05 -0.60 15.83
N PRO A 62 -14.13 -0.45 16.62
CA PRO A 62 -14.31 0.69 17.54
C PRO A 62 -13.28 0.72 18.69
N HIS A 63 -12.70 -0.43 19.04
CA HIS A 63 -11.65 -0.52 20.07
C HIS A 63 -10.23 -0.60 19.49
N MET A 64 -10.03 -0.03 18.29
CA MET A 64 -8.68 0.13 17.72
C MET A 64 -7.92 1.20 18.50
N ASN A 65 -6.65 0.94 18.77
CA ASN A 65 -5.73 1.85 19.43
C ASN A 65 -4.32 1.68 18.86
N TYR A 66 -3.41 2.57 19.25
CA TYR A 66 -2.05 2.54 18.72
C TYR A 66 -1.29 1.26 19.11
N ASP A 67 -1.50 0.70 20.29
CA ASP A 67 -0.82 -0.54 20.69
C ASP A 67 -1.15 -1.72 19.76
N LYS A 68 -2.43 -1.87 19.38
CA LYS A 68 -2.86 -2.89 18.43
C LYS A 68 -2.35 -2.60 17.01
N LEU A 69 -2.40 -1.33 16.59
CA LEU A 69 -1.91 -0.92 15.28
C LEU A 69 -0.39 -1.12 15.16
N SER A 70 0.37 -0.75 16.18
CA SER A 70 1.83 -0.90 16.24
C SER A 70 2.25 -2.37 16.22
N ARG A 71 1.42 -3.28 16.76
CA ARG A 71 1.62 -4.73 16.60
C ARG A 71 1.62 -5.16 15.14
N ALA A 72 0.72 -4.61 14.32
CA ALA A 72 0.66 -4.83 12.87
C ALA A 72 1.87 -4.21 12.16
N LEU A 73 2.27 -2.98 12.52
CA LEU A 73 3.50 -2.36 12.00
C LEU A 73 4.73 -3.23 12.26
N ARG A 74 4.83 -3.85 13.44
CA ARG A 74 5.95 -4.73 13.77
C ARG A 74 5.97 -6.03 12.93
N TYR A 75 4.82 -6.56 12.54
CA TYR A 75 4.78 -7.71 11.63
C TYR A 75 5.33 -7.37 10.23
N TYR A 76 5.27 -6.11 9.82
CA TYR A 76 5.79 -5.67 8.53
C TYR A 76 7.31 -5.63 8.42
N TYR A 77 8.04 -5.65 9.55
CA TYR A 77 9.51 -5.66 9.55
C TYR A 77 10.07 -6.91 8.89
N ASN A 78 9.52 -8.08 9.26
CA ASN A 78 9.92 -9.37 8.71
C ASN A 78 9.47 -9.51 7.26
N LYS A 79 8.29 -8.97 6.93
CA LYS A 79 7.70 -9.04 5.58
C LYS A 79 8.35 -8.14 4.56
N ARG A 80 9.32 -7.30 4.93
CA ARG A 80 10.00 -6.49 3.93
C ARG A 80 9.27 -5.21 3.56
N ILE A 81 8.15 -4.90 4.22
CA ILE A 81 7.23 -3.83 3.75
C ILE A 81 7.65 -2.48 4.32
N LEU A 82 7.94 -2.43 5.62
CA LEU A 82 8.46 -1.25 6.28
C LEU A 82 9.43 -1.65 7.41
N HIS A 83 10.24 -0.70 7.85
CA HIS A 83 11.20 -0.84 8.94
C HIS A 83 10.99 0.22 10.00
N LYS A 84 11.33 -0.09 11.25
CA LYS A 84 11.40 0.91 12.33
C LYS A 84 12.68 1.72 12.18
N THR A 85 12.57 3.04 12.14
CA THR A 85 13.75 3.92 12.24
C THR A 85 14.26 3.88 13.68
N LYS A 86 15.51 3.44 13.87
CA LYS A 86 16.15 3.35 15.19
C LYS A 86 16.37 4.75 15.75
N GLY A 87 16.19 4.92 17.06
CA GLY A 87 16.40 6.20 17.75
C GLY A 87 15.31 7.26 17.54
N LYS A 88 14.34 7.04 16.63
CA LYS A 88 13.25 7.99 16.37
C LYS A 88 11.88 7.45 16.84
N ARG A 89 11.17 8.25 17.62
CA ARG A 89 9.82 7.90 18.11
C ARG A 89 8.82 7.95 16.97
N PHE A 90 7.99 6.91 16.87
CA PHE A 90 6.90 6.81 15.87
C PHE A 90 7.30 6.99 14.39
N THR A 91 8.60 6.96 14.09
CA THR A 91 9.13 7.01 12.73
C THR A 91 9.35 5.62 12.16
N TYR A 92 9.02 5.45 10.88
CA TYR A 92 9.14 4.20 10.12
C TYR A 92 9.54 4.53 8.68
N LYS A 93 10.11 3.54 7.98
CA LYS A 93 10.53 3.70 6.58
C LYS A 93 9.96 2.60 5.71
N PHE A 94 9.22 2.95 4.66
CA PHE A 94 8.77 2.02 3.64
C PHE A 94 9.93 1.47 2.83
N ASN A 95 9.82 0.21 2.44
CA ASN A 95 10.71 -0.40 1.47
C ASN A 95 9.98 -0.51 0.12
N PHE A 96 10.03 0.56 -0.66
CA PHE A 96 9.28 0.65 -1.92
C PHE A 96 9.69 -0.40 -2.95
N SER A 97 10.94 -0.87 -2.95
CA SER A 97 11.42 -1.96 -3.81
C SER A 97 10.64 -3.27 -3.61
N LYS A 98 10.06 -3.49 -2.43
CA LYS A 98 9.20 -4.65 -2.14
C LYS A 98 7.71 -4.30 -2.17
N VAL A 99 7.32 -3.09 -1.78
CA VAL A 99 5.92 -2.64 -1.89
C VAL A 99 5.43 -2.66 -3.34
N VAL A 100 6.28 -2.30 -4.30
CA VAL A 100 5.97 -2.39 -5.74
C VAL A 100 5.77 -3.84 -6.19
N LEU A 101 6.56 -4.80 -5.68
CA LEU A 101 6.39 -6.24 -5.98
C LEU A 101 5.13 -6.86 -5.34
N VAL A 102 4.62 -6.31 -4.25
CA VAL A 102 3.34 -6.77 -3.66
C VAL A 102 2.14 -6.17 -4.39
N ASN A 103 2.29 -4.96 -4.96
CA ASN A 103 1.23 -4.27 -5.71
C ASN A 103 1.15 -4.75 -7.19
N TYR A 104 2.25 -5.28 -7.73
CA TYR A 104 2.27 -6.04 -8.98
C TYR A 104 2.52 -7.51 -8.66
N PRO A 105 1.48 -8.36 -8.51
CA PRO A 105 1.70 -9.80 -8.45
C PRO A 105 2.26 -10.21 -9.81
N LEU A 106 3.59 -10.33 -9.91
CA LEU A 106 4.23 -11.00 -11.02
C LEU A 106 3.92 -12.50 -10.86
N GLY A 107 2.74 -12.88 -11.33
CA GLY A 107 2.30 -14.24 -11.62
C GLY A 107 2.72 -15.32 -10.63
N GLU A 108 2.02 -15.42 -9.50
CA GLU A 108 1.92 -16.73 -8.85
C GLU A 108 0.83 -17.52 -9.59
N ARG A 109 1.29 -18.58 -10.26
CA ARG A 109 0.52 -19.59 -10.98
C ARG A 109 -0.44 -20.30 -10.01
N ASP A 110 -1.74 -20.00 -10.11
CA ASP A 110 -2.75 -21.01 -9.80
C ASP A 110 -3.23 -21.62 -11.12
N GLY A 111 -3.05 -22.93 -11.23
CA GLY A 111 -3.40 -23.71 -12.41
C GLY A 111 -4.91 -23.73 -12.63
N CYS A 112 -5.34 -23.20 -13.77
CA CYS A 112 -6.43 -23.71 -14.59
C CYS A 112 -6.35 -23.01 -15.95
N GLY A 113 -6.41 -23.80 -17.03
CA GLY A 113 -6.05 -23.38 -18.38
C GLY A 113 -6.83 -22.17 -18.89
N GLY A 114 -6.10 -21.09 -19.18
CA GLY A 114 -6.54 -19.97 -20.00
C GLY A 114 -5.36 -19.52 -20.83
N LYS A 115 -5.47 -19.68 -22.16
CA LYS A 115 -4.44 -19.29 -23.12
C LYS A 115 -4.43 -17.76 -23.16
N TRP A 116 -3.37 -17.12 -22.67
CA TRP A 116 -3.23 -15.67 -22.77
C TRP A 116 -2.42 -15.32 -24.01
N HIS A 117 -3.03 -14.58 -24.92
CA HIS A 117 -2.36 -13.95 -26.05
C HIS A 117 -1.59 -12.72 -25.56
N PRO A 118 -0.32 -12.53 -25.96
CA PRO A 118 0.39 -11.29 -25.66
C PRO A 118 -0.21 -10.12 -26.45
N LEU A 119 -0.28 -8.95 -25.80
CA LEU A 119 -0.58 -7.67 -26.43
C LEU A 119 0.36 -7.42 -27.63
N PRO A 120 -0.11 -6.75 -28.69
CA PRO A 120 0.69 -6.52 -29.89
C PRO A 120 1.90 -5.65 -29.54
N THR A 121 3.11 -6.16 -29.82
CA THR A 121 4.34 -5.36 -29.82
C THR A 121 4.21 -4.18 -30.77
N PRO A 122 4.73 -2.99 -30.43
CA PRO A 122 4.80 -1.88 -31.36
C PRO A 122 5.71 -2.29 -32.52
N MET A 123 5.16 -2.27 -33.73
CA MET A 123 5.85 -2.66 -34.95
C MET A 123 7.05 -1.73 -35.15
N GLN A 124 8.26 -2.24 -34.91
CA GLN A 124 9.48 -1.59 -35.37
C GLN A 124 9.48 -1.64 -36.90
N ALA A 125 9.40 -0.48 -37.54
CA ALA A 125 9.61 -0.35 -38.98
C ALA A 125 11.10 -0.62 -39.27
N GLY A 126 11.41 -1.87 -39.66
CA GLY A 126 12.70 -2.24 -40.23
C GLY A 126 12.80 -1.83 -41.71
N PRO A 127 14.01 -1.61 -42.24
CA PRO A 127 14.25 -1.03 -43.55
C PRO A 127 14.05 -2.08 -44.66
N ARG A 128 13.37 -1.71 -45.74
CA ARG A 128 13.31 -2.54 -46.97
C ARG A 128 14.53 -2.24 -47.83
N GLY A 129 15.55 -3.08 -47.70
CA GLY A 129 16.57 -3.28 -48.72
C GLY A 129 16.11 -4.33 -49.74
N SER A 130 16.07 -3.90 -51.01
CA SER A 130 16.47 -4.61 -52.24
C SER A 130 16.46 -6.15 -52.27
N GLY A 131 15.74 -6.70 -53.26
CA GLY A 131 15.93 -8.07 -53.76
C GLY A 131 15.48 -8.18 -55.23
N PRO A 132 16.24 -8.86 -56.12
CA PRO A 132 16.12 -8.75 -57.58
C PRO A 132 15.49 -10.00 -58.25
N ALA A 133 15.07 -9.84 -59.51
CA ALA A 133 15.35 -10.72 -60.67
C ALA A 133 14.55 -10.22 -61.88
#